data_AF-A0A2V9CN01-F1
#
_entry.id   AF-A0A2V9CN01-F1
#
_cell.length_a   1.000
_cell.length_b   1.000
_cell.length_c   1.000
_cell.angle_alpha   90.00
_cell.angle_beta   90.00
_cell.angle_gamma   90.00
#
_symmetry.space_group_name_H-M   'P 1'
#
loop_
_entity.id
_entity.type
_entity.pdbx_description
1 polymer ?
#
loop_
_entity_poly.entity_id
_entity_poly.type
_entity_poly.pdbx_seq_one_letter_code
_entity_poly.pdbx_strand_id
1 'polypeptide(L)'
;MCTEPSKIQYNVTLQQQVMKNTVLEVAYIGSEAHHLQENGEWNTTVPTYVNGQPTFPAKFKQSNRINPLFASLTTSRWDGNADYDALQVTVRRRSASGLQYQVFYTYSHSIDDKSTIAGGESRQEPNTLLDFLNPSRDRGRSSFDARHNIVPTITYPFPFRSGRLMELARSGQGNLLPGALDPTIPKTGTGGRRTAPT
;
A
#
# COMPACT_ATOMS: atom_id res chain seq x y z
N MET A 1 -25.36 -13.67 -26.90
CA MET A 1 -24.17 -14.53 -26.72
C MET A 1 -23.54 -14.13 -25.41
N CYS A 2 -23.10 -15.08 -24.58
CA CYS A 2 -22.26 -14.74 -23.42
C CYS A 2 -20.83 -14.53 -23.92
N THR A 3 -20.33 -13.31 -23.77
CA THR A 3 -18.91 -12.99 -23.89
C THR A 3 -18.21 -13.38 -22.59
N GLU A 4 -17.06 -14.04 -22.69
CA GLU A 4 -16.33 -14.52 -21.51
C GLU A 4 -15.42 -13.40 -20.97
N PRO A 5 -15.31 -13.23 -19.63
CA PRO A 5 -14.39 -12.28 -19.02
C PRO A 5 -12.95 -12.56 -19.47
N SER A 6 -12.28 -11.54 -20.00
CA SER A 6 -10.91 -11.66 -20.49
C SER A 6 -10.03 -10.58 -19.90
N LYS A 7 -8.80 -10.94 -19.49
CA LYS A 7 -7.81 -9.98 -18.99
C LYS A 7 -6.47 -10.17 -19.70
N ILE A 8 -5.99 -9.09 -20.31
CA ILE A 8 -4.66 -8.99 -20.92
C ILE A 8 -3.74 -8.27 -19.92
N GLN A 9 -2.51 -8.73 -19.80
CA GLN A 9 -1.49 -8.15 -18.91
C GLN A 9 -0.16 -8.04 -19.66
N TYR A 10 0.53 -6.93 -19.48
CA TYR A 10 1.83 -6.68 -20.08
C TYR A 10 2.77 -6.02 -19.07
N ASN A 11 4.05 -6.41 -19.11
CA ASN A 11 5.08 -5.84 -18.27
C ASN A 11 6.37 -5.64 -19.09
N VAL A 12 7.01 -4.48 -18.91
CA VAL A 12 8.29 -4.13 -19.54
C VAL A 12 9.19 -3.55 -18.46
N THR A 13 10.35 -4.17 -18.24
CA THR A 13 11.30 -3.72 -17.22
C THR A 13 12.67 -3.44 -17.84
N LEU A 14 13.19 -2.25 -17.58
CA LEU A 14 14.55 -1.83 -17.92
C LEU A 14 15.34 -1.58 -16.63
N GLN A 15 16.47 -2.27 -16.46
CA GLN A 15 17.39 -2.05 -15.34
C GLN A 15 18.75 -1.61 -15.88
N GLN A 16 19.32 -0.54 -15.32
CA GLN A 16 20.62 -0.03 -15.71
C GLN A 16 21.41 0.48 -14.50
N GLN A 17 22.70 0.15 -14.44
CA GLN A 17 23.62 0.80 -13.52
C GLN A 17 23.93 2.22 -14.02
N VAL A 18 23.41 3.23 -13.31
CA VAL A 18 23.54 4.66 -13.70
C VAL A 18 24.76 5.33 -13.07
N MET A 19 25.26 4.81 -11.94
CA MET A 19 26.48 5.31 -11.28
C MET A 19 27.21 4.16 -10.58
N LYS A 20 28.43 4.40 -10.09
CA LYS A 20 29.11 3.43 -9.21
C LYS A 20 28.21 3.10 -8.01
N ASN A 21 27.91 1.81 -7.88
CA ASN A 21 27.07 1.23 -6.83
C ASN A 21 25.58 1.66 -6.83
N THR A 22 25.09 2.39 -7.85
CA THR A 22 23.68 2.81 -7.97
C THR A 22 23.04 2.23 -9.23
N VAL A 23 21.94 1.52 -9.06
CA VAL A 23 21.09 0.95 -10.12
C VAL A 23 19.78 1.72 -10.16
N LEU A 24 19.36 2.08 -11.38
CA LEU A 24 18.02 2.53 -11.72
C LEU A 24 17.28 1.36 -12.37
N GLU A 25 16.03 1.18 -11.99
CA GLU A 25 15.11 0.23 -12.59
C GLU A 25 13.80 0.97 -12.89
N VAL A 26 13.30 0.81 -14.10
CA VAL A 26 12.01 1.36 -14.54
C VAL A 26 11.20 0.19 -15.08
N ALA A 27 10.05 -0.06 -14.48
CA ALA A 27 9.09 -1.06 -14.92
C ALA A 27 7.77 -0.37 -15.28
N TYR A 28 7.23 -0.70 -16.44
CA TYR A 28 5.86 -0.36 -16.82
C TYR A 28 5.04 -1.64 -16.80
N ILE A 29 3.90 -1.60 -16.11
CA ILE A 29 2.96 -2.70 -15.95
C ILE A 29 1.60 -2.16 -16.35
N GLY A 30 0.90 -2.84 -17.24
CA GLY A 30 -0.48 -2.50 -17.51
C GLY A 30 -1.36 -3.74 -17.70
N SER A 31 -2.66 -3.53 -17.55
CA SER A 31 -3.65 -4.57 -17.77
C SER A 31 -4.97 -4.00 -18.23
N GLU A 32 -5.56 -4.65 -19.22
CA GLU A 32 -6.86 -4.35 -19.81
C GLU A 32 -7.77 -5.55 -19.57
N ALA A 33 -8.97 -5.30 -19.05
CA ALA A 33 -9.96 -6.32 -18.75
C ALA A 33 -11.29 -5.97 -19.40
N HIS A 34 -11.89 -6.94 -20.09
CA HIS A 34 -13.14 -6.81 -20.82
C HIS A 34 -14.17 -7.83 -20.37
N HIS A 35 -15.44 -7.53 -20.64
CA HIS A 35 -16.59 -8.36 -20.33
C HIS A 35 -16.69 -8.67 -18.82
N LEU A 36 -16.34 -7.70 -17.98
CA LEU A 36 -16.49 -7.80 -16.53
C LEU A 36 -17.97 -7.77 -16.15
N GLN A 37 -18.30 -8.43 -15.04
CA GLN A 37 -19.66 -8.43 -14.52
C GLN A 37 -20.03 -7.05 -13.97
N GLU A 38 -21.03 -6.42 -14.57
CA GLU A 38 -21.65 -5.22 -14.02
C GLU A 38 -23.06 -5.51 -13.53
N ASN A 39 -23.48 -4.79 -12.49
CA ASN A 39 -24.83 -4.86 -11.95
C ASN A 39 -25.50 -3.50 -12.12
N GLY A 40 -26.78 -3.50 -12.48
CA GLY A 40 -27.58 -2.28 -12.52
C GLY A 40 -29.04 -2.50 -12.85
N GLU A 41 -29.77 -1.39 -12.90
CA GLU A 41 -31.22 -1.35 -12.92
C GLU A 41 -31.72 -1.27 -14.37
N TRP A 42 -32.33 -2.36 -14.88
CA TRP A 42 -32.89 -2.36 -16.24
C TRP A 42 -34.15 -1.49 -16.34
N ASN A 43 -34.96 -1.47 -15.27
CA ASN A 43 -36.17 -0.66 -15.20
C ASN A 43 -35.88 0.71 -14.59
N THR A 44 -34.83 1.37 -15.07
CA THR A 44 -34.36 2.65 -14.54
C THR A 44 -35.39 3.77 -14.74
N THR A 45 -35.19 4.89 -14.07
CA THR A 45 -36.00 6.10 -14.29
C THR A 45 -35.66 6.77 -15.60
N VAL A 46 -36.68 7.23 -16.33
CA VAL A 46 -36.50 8.02 -17.55
C VAL A 46 -35.68 9.28 -17.21
N PRO A 47 -34.51 9.51 -17.86
CA PRO A 47 -33.65 10.63 -17.53
C PRO A 47 -34.32 11.97 -17.88
N THR A 48 -34.17 12.95 -17.00
CA THR A 48 -34.58 14.33 -17.28
C THR A 48 -33.44 15.09 -17.94
N TYR A 49 -33.71 15.87 -18.98
CA TYR A 49 -32.67 16.65 -19.65
C TYR A 49 -32.50 18.02 -19.00
N VAL A 50 -31.29 18.31 -18.51
CA VAL A 50 -30.89 19.63 -17.99
C VAL A 50 -29.71 20.10 -18.83
N ASN A 51 -29.83 21.28 -19.45
CA ASN A 51 -28.83 21.83 -20.37
C ASN A 51 -28.39 20.86 -21.48
N GLY A 52 -29.32 20.04 -21.98
CA GLY A 52 -29.07 19.04 -23.02
C GLY A 52 -28.41 17.73 -22.55
N GLN A 53 -28.02 17.62 -21.27
CA GLN A 53 -27.46 16.39 -20.71
C GLN A 53 -28.54 15.57 -19.98
N PRO A 54 -28.54 14.23 -20.11
CA PRO A 54 -29.42 13.37 -19.32
C PRO A 54 -28.99 13.42 -17.84
N THR A 55 -29.97 13.60 -16.96
CA THR A 55 -29.78 13.62 -15.50
C THR A 55 -30.72 12.60 -14.88
N PHE A 56 -30.16 11.73 -14.03
CA PHE A 56 -30.91 10.69 -13.35
C PHE A 56 -31.33 11.19 -11.96
N PRO A 57 -32.64 11.23 -11.64
CA PRO A 57 -33.10 11.78 -10.36
C PRO A 57 -32.74 10.84 -9.20
N ALA A 58 -31.96 11.34 -8.25
CA ALA A 58 -31.50 10.59 -7.07
C ALA A 58 -32.63 10.02 -6.17
N LYS A 59 -33.89 10.43 -6.38
CA LYS A 59 -35.07 9.85 -5.73
C LYS A 59 -35.90 9.07 -6.75
N PHE A 60 -35.73 7.75 -6.74
CA PHE A 60 -36.53 6.83 -7.53
C PHE A 60 -38.02 6.97 -7.18
N LYS A 61 -38.84 7.31 -8.17
CA LYS A 61 -40.31 7.25 -8.10
C LYS A 61 -40.80 6.17 -9.06
N GLN A 62 -41.71 5.33 -8.59
CA GLN A 62 -42.29 4.24 -9.38
C GLN A 62 -42.94 4.74 -10.69
N SER A 63 -43.61 5.89 -10.63
CA SER A 63 -44.21 6.59 -11.80
C SER A 63 -43.22 7.01 -12.88
N ASN A 64 -41.93 7.10 -12.55
CA ASN A 64 -40.88 7.65 -13.43
C ASN A 64 -39.98 6.55 -14.01
N ARG A 65 -40.20 5.28 -13.67
CA ARG A 65 -39.53 4.13 -14.28
C ARG A 65 -39.95 3.97 -15.74
N ILE A 66 -39.07 3.40 -16.57
CA ILE A 66 -39.38 3.05 -17.97
C ILE A 66 -40.66 2.20 -18.06
N ASN A 67 -40.85 1.24 -17.15
CA ASN A 67 -42.09 0.51 -16.97
C ASN A 67 -42.63 0.70 -15.54
N PRO A 68 -43.65 1.56 -15.34
CA PRO A 68 -44.26 1.81 -14.03
C PRO A 68 -44.98 0.61 -13.39
N LEU A 69 -45.25 -0.47 -14.15
CA LEU A 69 -45.93 -1.66 -13.63
C LEU A 69 -44.99 -2.60 -12.86
N PHE A 70 -43.68 -2.52 -13.09
CA PHE A 70 -42.68 -3.36 -12.45
C PHE A 70 -41.82 -2.56 -11.48
N ALA A 71 -41.45 -3.14 -10.35
CA ALA A 71 -40.57 -2.52 -9.36
C ALA A 71 -39.11 -2.46 -9.87
N SER A 72 -38.14 -2.51 -8.94
CA SER A 72 -36.73 -2.60 -9.28
C SER A 72 -36.41 -3.93 -9.98
N LEU A 73 -35.68 -3.85 -11.09
CA LEU A 73 -35.22 -4.97 -11.90
C LEU A 73 -33.69 -4.89 -12.05
N THR A 74 -33.00 -5.13 -10.93
CA THR A 74 -31.54 -5.30 -10.94
C THR A 74 -31.18 -6.52 -11.77
N THR A 75 -30.32 -6.33 -12.76
CA THR A 75 -29.78 -7.39 -13.61
C THR A 75 -28.26 -7.30 -13.69
N SER A 76 -27.63 -8.41 -14.06
CA SER A 76 -26.19 -8.50 -14.30
C SER A 76 -25.91 -8.59 -15.80
N ARG A 77 -24.82 -7.97 -16.25
CA ARG A 77 -24.33 -8.00 -17.62
C ARG A 77 -22.81 -8.17 -17.66
N TRP A 78 -22.26 -8.46 -18.84
CA TRP A 78 -20.86 -8.85 -19.05
C TRP A 78 -20.23 -8.04 -20.20
N ASP A 79 -20.30 -6.71 -20.07
CA ASP A 79 -19.82 -5.70 -21.03
C ASP A 79 -18.92 -4.62 -20.37
N GLY A 80 -18.71 -4.67 -19.06
CA GLY A 80 -17.86 -3.73 -18.33
C GLY A 80 -16.37 -3.91 -18.62
N ASN A 81 -15.62 -2.82 -18.51
CA ASN A 81 -14.19 -2.75 -18.82
C ASN A 81 -13.41 -2.10 -17.67
N ALA A 82 -12.19 -2.57 -17.44
CA ALA A 82 -11.27 -1.98 -16.48
C ALA A 82 -9.83 -1.98 -17.00
N ASP A 83 -9.16 -0.86 -16.80
CA ASP A 83 -7.86 -0.53 -17.37
C ASP A 83 -6.96 -0.02 -16.26
N TYR A 84 -5.76 -0.57 -16.19
CA TYR A 84 -4.78 -0.23 -15.17
C TYR A 84 -3.41 -0.02 -15.82
N ASP A 85 -2.82 1.13 -15.57
CA ASP A 85 -1.47 1.50 -15.99
C ASP A 85 -0.62 1.85 -14.77
N ALA A 86 0.59 1.32 -14.68
CA ALA A 86 1.53 1.67 -13.62
C ALA A 86 2.96 1.81 -14.13
N LEU A 87 3.59 2.94 -13.78
CA LEU A 87 5.01 3.17 -13.95
C LEU A 87 5.69 3.10 -12.58
N GLN A 88 6.51 2.07 -12.40
CA GLN A 88 7.32 1.83 -11.21
C GLN A 88 8.76 2.25 -11.49
N VAL A 89 9.34 3.05 -10.61
CA VAL A 89 10.73 3.51 -10.66
C VAL A 89 11.40 3.15 -9.35
N THR A 90 12.47 2.35 -9.42
CA THR A 90 13.28 1.98 -8.27
C THR A 90 14.70 2.49 -8.44
N VAL A 91 15.18 3.28 -7.49
CA VAL A 91 16.58 3.71 -7.42
C VAL A 91 17.23 3.06 -6.21
N ARG A 92 18.24 2.22 -6.41
CA ARG A 92 18.90 1.47 -5.33
C ARG A 92 20.42 1.67 -5.36
N ARG A 93 20.99 2.12 -4.23
CA ARG A 93 22.43 2.21 -3.99
C ARG A 93 22.87 1.26 -2.88
N ARG A 94 23.85 0.40 -3.17
CA ARG A 94 24.45 -0.55 -2.20
C ARG A 94 25.93 -0.23 -1.99
N SER A 95 26.29 0.24 -0.80
CA SER A 95 27.68 0.56 -0.42
C SER A 95 28.05 -0.12 0.90
N ALA A 96 29.21 -0.77 0.94
CA ALA A 96 29.68 -1.49 2.13
C ALA A 96 30.16 -0.56 3.26
N SER A 97 30.66 0.63 2.92
CA SER A 97 31.33 1.55 3.85
C SER A 97 30.73 2.96 3.87
N GLY A 98 29.43 3.09 3.62
CA GLY A 98 28.78 4.40 3.57
C GLY A 98 27.28 4.32 3.25
N LEU A 99 26.73 5.40 2.72
CA LEU A 99 25.30 5.55 2.46
C LEU A 99 24.75 4.45 1.54
N GLN A 100 23.76 3.72 2.05
CA GLN A 100 22.87 2.86 1.29
C GLN A 100 21.50 3.55 1.21
N TYR A 101 20.85 3.47 0.06
CA TYR A 101 19.48 3.94 -0.09
C TYR A 101 18.72 3.09 -1.11
N GLN A 102 17.41 3.02 -0.94
CA GLN A 102 16.49 2.47 -1.91
C GLN A 102 15.24 3.34 -1.90
N VAL A 103 14.87 3.87 -3.07
CA VAL A 103 13.67 4.68 -3.24
C VAL A 103 12.81 3.99 -4.28
N PHE A 104 11.59 3.64 -3.88
CA PHE A 104 10.54 3.19 -4.80
C PHE A 104 9.59 4.35 -5.05
N TYR A 105 9.20 4.54 -6.30
CA TYR A 105 8.14 5.44 -6.71
C TYR A 105 7.23 4.70 -7.67
N THR A 106 5.93 4.64 -7.37
CA THR A 106 4.91 4.09 -8.26
C THR A 106 3.96 5.21 -8.63
N TYR A 107 3.90 5.50 -9.92
CA TYR A 107 2.76 6.17 -10.52
C TYR A 107 1.77 5.10 -10.98
N SER A 108 0.48 5.24 -10.68
CA SER A 108 -0.54 4.40 -11.28
C SER A 108 -1.73 5.21 -11.78
N HIS A 109 -2.47 4.65 -12.73
CA HIS A 109 -3.75 5.14 -13.16
C HIS A 109 -4.67 3.94 -13.34
N SER A 110 -5.76 3.92 -12.57
CA SER A 110 -6.83 2.94 -12.73
C SER A 110 -8.08 3.63 -13.29
N ILE A 111 -8.72 3.03 -14.29
CA ILE A 111 -9.99 3.44 -14.89
C ILE A 111 -10.89 2.22 -14.95
N ASP A 112 -12.15 2.36 -14.53
CA ASP A 112 -13.15 1.33 -14.75
C ASP A 112 -14.54 1.95 -14.99
N ASP A 113 -15.41 1.14 -15.59
CA ASP A 113 -16.83 1.42 -15.72
C ASP A 113 -17.53 1.21 -14.35
N LYS A 114 -16.98 0.32 -13.50
CA LYS A 114 -17.37 0.10 -12.09
C LYS A 114 -16.25 -0.61 -11.32
N SER A 115 -15.83 -0.10 -10.14
CA SER A 115 -14.68 -0.67 -9.42
C SER A 115 -15.03 -1.87 -8.54
N THR A 116 -16.31 -2.14 -8.30
CA THR A 116 -16.76 -3.29 -7.48
C THR A 116 -18.07 -3.91 -7.97
N ILE A 117 -18.18 -5.23 -7.87
CA ILE A 117 -19.39 -5.98 -8.20
C ILE A 117 -20.43 -5.90 -7.06
N ALA A 118 -19.98 -5.84 -5.80
CA ALA A 118 -20.80 -5.97 -4.59
C ALA A 118 -20.50 -4.89 -3.51
N GLY A 119 -21.57 -4.35 -2.92
CA GLY A 119 -21.47 -3.29 -1.91
C GLY A 119 -20.69 -3.70 -0.66
N GLY A 120 -19.53 -3.07 -0.44
CA GLY A 120 -18.67 -3.29 0.72
C GLY A 120 -17.17 -3.30 0.38
N GLU A 121 -16.81 -3.62 -0.86
CA GLU A 121 -15.40 -3.71 -1.30
C GLU A 121 -14.81 -2.32 -1.62
N SER A 122 -15.64 -1.37 -2.06
CA SER A 122 -15.30 0.04 -2.22
C SER A 122 -16.02 0.89 -1.18
N ARG A 123 -15.34 1.92 -0.67
CA ARG A 123 -15.94 2.95 0.18
C ARG A 123 -16.37 4.10 -0.73
N GLN A 124 -17.68 4.39 -0.76
CA GLN A 124 -18.34 5.48 -1.50
C GLN A 124 -18.68 5.22 -2.97
N GLU A 125 -18.73 3.97 -3.43
CA GLU A 125 -19.31 3.63 -4.75
C GLU A 125 -20.78 3.16 -4.69
N PRO A 126 -21.59 3.49 -5.69
CA PRO A 126 -22.90 2.88 -5.91
C PRO A 126 -22.81 1.39 -6.26
N ASN A 127 -23.73 0.58 -5.72
CA ASN A 127 -23.83 -0.84 -6.03
C ASN A 127 -24.29 -1.13 -7.48
N THR A 128 -24.77 -0.11 -8.18
CA THR A 128 -25.31 -0.13 -9.54
C THR A 128 -24.80 1.06 -10.33
N LEU A 129 -24.58 0.89 -11.62
CA LEU A 129 -24.25 1.99 -12.54
C LEU A 129 -25.31 3.10 -12.54
N LEU A 130 -24.90 4.32 -12.87
CA LEU A 130 -25.78 5.48 -13.03
C LEU A 130 -26.61 5.37 -14.32
N ASP A 131 -25.98 5.00 -15.44
CA ASP A 131 -26.63 4.76 -16.72
C ASP A 131 -26.39 3.32 -17.22
N PHE A 132 -27.24 2.39 -16.76
CA PHE A 132 -27.18 1.00 -17.20
C PHE A 132 -27.39 0.82 -18.71
N LEU A 133 -28.02 1.79 -19.39
CA LEU A 133 -28.22 1.74 -20.85
C LEU A 133 -26.98 2.26 -21.60
N ASN A 134 -26.02 2.89 -20.91
CA ASN A 134 -24.81 3.47 -21.51
C ASN A 134 -23.61 3.44 -20.51
N PRO A 135 -22.95 2.28 -20.32
CA PRO A 135 -21.84 2.14 -19.35
C PRO A 135 -20.70 3.12 -19.55
N SER A 136 -20.43 3.54 -20.79
CA SER A 136 -19.35 4.48 -21.09
C SER A 136 -19.58 5.92 -20.56
N ARG A 137 -20.73 6.18 -19.90
CA ARG A 137 -20.96 7.37 -19.07
C ARG A 137 -20.51 7.24 -17.61
N ASP A 138 -20.46 6.02 -17.09
CA ASP A 138 -20.00 5.72 -15.72
C ASP A 138 -18.48 5.57 -15.65
N ARG A 139 -17.83 5.26 -16.78
CA ARG A 139 -16.37 5.13 -16.93
C ARG A 139 -15.58 6.28 -16.29
N GLY A 140 -14.89 5.96 -15.20
CA GLY A 140 -14.23 6.94 -14.33
C GLY A 140 -12.94 6.42 -13.74
N ARG A 141 -12.34 7.17 -12.80
CA ARG A 141 -11.19 6.66 -12.03
C ARG A 141 -11.69 5.66 -10.99
N SER A 142 -11.01 4.52 -10.88
CA SER A 142 -11.33 3.52 -9.87
C SER A 142 -11.22 4.09 -8.45
N SER A 143 -12.03 3.62 -7.50
CA SER A 143 -11.89 3.99 -6.08
C SER A 143 -10.54 3.65 -5.46
N PHE A 144 -9.81 2.70 -6.04
CA PHE A 144 -8.46 2.29 -5.64
C PHE A 144 -7.33 2.93 -6.48
N ASP A 145 -7.58 4.05 -7.18
CA ASP A 145 -6.57 4.81 -7.94
C ASP A 145 -5.51 5.50 -7.04
N ALA A 146 -4.53 4.72 -6.56
CA ALA A 146 -3.41 5.18 -5.73
C ALA A 146 -2.32 5.90 -6.56
N ARG A 147 -2.68 7.02 -7.18
CA ARG A 147 -1.94 7.64 -8.29
C ARG A 147 -0.45 7.94 -8.07
N HIS A 148 -0.05 8.26 -6.84
CA HIS A 148 1.36 8.48 -6.48
C HIS A 148 1.66 7.79 -5.16
N ASN A 149 2.60 6.85 -5.17
CA ASN A 149 3.13 6.21 -3.98
C ASN A 149 4.66 6.32 -3.96
N ILE A 150 5.25 6.70 -2.83
CA ILE A 150 6.70 6.83 -2.66
C ILE A 150 7.15 6.18 -1.35
N VAL A 151 8.12 5.28 -1.44
CA VAL A 151 8.66 4.54 -0.30
C VAL A 151 10.19 4.69 -0.27
N PRO A 152 10.72 5.67 0.47
CA PRO A 152 12.16 5.85 0.66
C PRO A 152 12.67 5.02 1.84
N THR A 153 13.82 4.36 1.65
CA THR A 153 14.58 3.65 2.67
C THR A 153 16.03 4.14 2.60
N ILE A 154 16.59 4.59 3.72
CA ILE A 154 17.95 5.14 3.78
C ILE A 154 18.66 4.54 5.00
N THR A 155 19.91 4.13 4.83
CA THR A 155 20.73 3.56 5.91
C THR A 155 22.17 4.05 5.81
N TYR A 156 22.69 4.58 6.91
CA TYR A 156 24.05 5.09 7.00
C TYR A 156 24.74 4.56 8.28
N PRO A 157 25.86 3.82 8.16
CA PRO A 157 26.60 3.36 9.33
C PRO A 157 27.40 4.52 9.94
N PHE A 158 26.93 5.07 11.06
CA PHE A 158 27.65 6.12 11.78
C PHE A 158 28.83 5.56 12.58
N PRO A 159 30.08 6.04 12.39
CA PRO A 159 31.27 5.50 13.05
C PRO A 159 31.49 6.06 14.47
N PHE A 160 30.46 6.08 15.31
CA PHE A 160 30.60 6.45 16.72
C PHE A 160 31.27 5.30 17.50
N ARG A 161 32.61 5.32 17.56
CA ARG A 161 33.38 4.53 18.54
C ARG A 161 33.08 5.04 19.96
N SER A 162 32.08 4.45 20.60
CA SER A 162 31.66 4.72 21.99
C SER A 162 32.77 4.57 23.04
N GLY A 163 33.88 3.90 22.70
CA GLY A 163 35.05 3.77 23.58
C GLY A 163 35.77 5.08 23.93
N ARG A 164 35.80 6.08 23.03
CA ARG A 164 36.63 7.28 23.25
C ARG A 164 36.03 8.29 24.24
N LEU A 165 34.70 8.26 24.43
CA LEU A 165 34.02 9.00 25.49
C LEU A 165 34.25 8.36 26.87
N MET A 166 34.32 7.02 26.95
CA MET A 166 34.70 6.34 28.20
C MET A 166 36.19 6.54 28.55
N GLU A 167 37.06 6.66 27.56
CA GLU A 167 38.48 6.96 27.77
C GLU A 167 38.69 8.37 28.36
N LEU A 168 38.00 9.37 27.81
CA LEU A 168 38.00 10.75 28.36
C LEU A 168 37.37 10.84 29.75
N ALA A 169 36.32 10.06 30.03
CA ALA A 169 35.73 9.96 31.38
C ALA A 169 36.69 9.31 32.39
N ARG A 170 37.54 8.38 31.95
CA ARG A 170 38.58 7.75 32.80
C ARG A 170 39.80 8.64 33.01
N SER A 171 40.19 9.47 32.03
CA SER A 171 41.28 10.45 32.22
C SER A 171 40.91 11.63 33.12
N GLY A 172 39.61 11.81 33.44
CA GLY A 172 39.14 12.87 34.34
C GLY A 172 39.21 12.54 35.84
N GLN A 173 39.43 11.28 36.22
CA GLN A 173 39.54 10.86 37.63
C GLN A 173 41.02 10.73 38.05
N GLY A 174 41.67 11.89 38.21
CA GLY A 174 42.99 11.96 38.83
C GLY A 174 42.91 11.82 40.36
N ASN A 175 43.75 10.94 40.91
CA ASN A 175 44.18 10.85 42.32
C ASN A 175 43.22 11.31 43.43
N LEU A 176 42.55 10.35 44.07
CA LEU A 176 42.36 10.36 45.52
C LEU A 176 42.83 9.02 46.10
N LEU A 177 43.98 9.04 46.78
CA LEU A 177 44.41 7.95 47.66
C LEU A 177 43.59 8.01 48.95
N PRO A 178 43.17 6.86 49.48
CA PRO A 178 43.47 6.57 50.88
C PRO A 178 44.06 5.16 51.06
N GLY A 179 45.04 5.06 51.95
CA GLY A 179 45.84 3.85 52.14
C GLY A 179 45.17 2.70 52.90
N ALA A 180 45.94 1.60 52.96
CA ALA A 180 45.80 0.43 53.84
C ALA A 180 44.58 -0.48 53.56
N LEU A 181 44.70 -1.81 53.42
CA LEU A 181 45.61 -2.75 54.10
C LEU A 181 45.99 -3.95 53.22
N ASP A 182 47.13 -4.56 53.54
CA ASP A 182 47.70 -5.77 52.92
C ASP A 182 47.19 -7.06 53.61
N PRO A 183 46.65 -8.06 52.87
CA PRO A 183 46.24 -9.34 53.42
C PRO A 183 47.26 -10.47 53.12
N THR A 184 48.29 -10.60 53.97
CA THR A 184 49.15 -11.79 54.00
C THR A 184 48.51 -12.96 54.80
N ILE A 185 48.55 -14.14 54.18
CA ILE A 185 48.17 -15.52 54.61
C ILE A 185 49.00 -15.94 55.88
N PRO A 186 48.63 -16.90 56.81
CA PRO A 186 47.82 -18.14 56.67
C PRO A 186 46.81 -18.53 57.82
N LYS A 187 46.26 -19.75 57.67
CA LYS A 187 45.21 -20.47 58.43
C LYS A 187 45.53 -20.90 59.88
N THR A 188 44.51 -20.79 60.75
CA THR A 188 44.05 -21.72 61.82
C THR A 188 42.55 -21.43 62.12
N GLY A 189 41.75 -22.24 62.84
CA GLY A 189 41.90 -23.64 63.29
C GLY A 189 40.97 -23.98 64.48
N THR A 190 40.14 -25.05 64.40
CA THR A 190 39.14 -25.51 65.43
C THR A 190 37.90 -24.58 65.54
N GLY A 191 36.64 -25.01 65.76
CA GLY A 191 35.97 -26.31 65.85
C GLY A 191 34.70 -26.19 66.73
N GLY A 192 33.50 -26.67 66.31
CA GLY A 192 32.27 -26.40 67.10
C GLY A 192 30.92 -26.83 66.52
N ARG A 193 30.68 -28.14 66.43
CA ARG A 193 29.42 -28.85 66.12
C ARG A 193 28.19 -28.41 66.97
N ARG A 194 26.98 -28.27 66.36
CA ARG A 194 25.65 -28.84 66.76
C ARG A 194 24.47 -28.16 66.02
N THR A 195 23.78 -28.86 65.10
CA THR A 195 22.47 -29.58 65.19
C THR A 195 21.22 -28.75 64.83
N ALA A 196 20.42 -29.27 63.88
CA ALA A 196 19.02 -28.87 63.62
C ALA A 196 18.04 -29.47 64.67
N PRO A 197 16.72 -29.21 64.61
CA PRO A 197 15.86 -29.96 63.67
C PRO A 197 14.62 -29.21 63.11
N THR A 198 13.94 -29.90 62.17
CA THR A 198 12.54 -29.74 61.68
C THR A 198 12.07 -28.38 61.20
#